data_AF-A0A645HUM2-F1
#
_entry.id   AF-A0A645HUM2-F1
#
_cell.length_a   1.000
_cell.length_b   1.000
_cell.length_c   1.000
_cell.angle_alpha   90.00
_cell.angle_beta   90.00
_cell.angle_gamma   90.00
#
_symmetry.space_group_name_H-M   'P 1'
#
loop_
_entity.id
_entity.type
_entity.pdbx_description
1 polymer ?
#
loop_
_entity_poly.entity_id
_entity_poly.type
_entity_poly.pdbx_seq_one_letter_code
_entity_poly.pdbx_strand_id
1 'polypeptide(L)'
;MVSEGIIALIWAAAGVAFYKSTGGLQEAIKTFGGQGGVVYDICSTLLGKAGAVIAMIGVIACPISSADTAYRSARLTIADAIKLDQKPIKNRLIITIPLLGIGAALTQVDVTVIWRYFSWSNQTLAMISLWVAAVYLSSKKGKYFIAAIPATFMSAVSCTYILMAPEGFKLSAAISYPVGIIFAIACFAAFMLVGRKREVANEETPQYAKNNNSKAAAQ
;
A
#
# COMPACT_ATOMS: atom_id res chain seq x y z
N MET A 1 -0.07 -7.93 3.45
CA MET A 1 -0.87 -7.33 2.35
C MET A 1 -1.89 -8.29 1.75
N VAL A 2 -1.51 -9.41 1.10
CA VAL A 2 -2.53 -10.34 0.54
C VAL A 2 -3.42 -10.96 1.63
N SER A 3 -2.83 -11.47 2.73
CA SER A 3 -3.59 -12.02 3.85
C SER A 3 -4.47 -10.99 4.56
N GLU A 4 -4.02 -9.74 4.66
CA GLU A 4 -4.80 -8.63 5.24
C GLU A 4 -6.00 -8.29 4.35
N GLY A 5 -5.85 -8.34 3.03
CA GLY A 5 -6.95 -8.18 2.08
C GLY A 5 -8.01 -9.27 2.23
N ILE A 6 -7.59 -10.53 2.39
CA ILE A 6 -8.51 -11.65 2.65
C ILE A 6 -9.25 -11.44 3.98
N ILE A 7 -8.53 -11.09 5.04
CA ILE A 7 -9.13 -10.81 6.36
C ILE A 7 -10.12 -9.65 6.27
N ALA A 8 -9.79 -8.57 5.54
CA ALA A 8 -10.70 -7.44 5.33
C ALA A 8 -11.97 -7.84 4.59
N LEU A 9 -11.87 -8.69 3.56
CA LEU A 9 -13.03 -9.22 2.84
C LEU A 9 -13.92 -10.10 3.72
N ILE A 10 -13.31 -10.93 4.58
CA ILE A 10 -14.06 -11.74 5.57
C ILE A 10 -14.81 -10.84 6.55
N TRP A 11 -14.18 -9.79 7.07
CA TRP A 11 -14.82 -8.83 7.98
C TRP A 11 -15.94 -8.04 7.30
N ALA A 12 -15.73 -7.62 6.05
CA ALA A 12 -16.77 -6.96 5.27
C ALA A 12 -17.97 -7.89 5.04
N ALA A 13 -17.73 -9.14 4.68
CA ALA A 13 -18.78 -10.14 4.51
C ALA A 13 -19.53 -10.44 5.82
N ALA A 14 -18.81 -10.57 6.93
CA ALA A 14 -19.40 -10.77 8.26
C ALA A 14 -20.29 -9.59 8.66
N GLY A 15 -19.82 -8.36 8.46
CA GLY A 15 -20.60 -7.15 8.73
C GLY A 15 -21.86 -7.07 7.88
N VAL A 16 -21.77 -7.31 6.56
CA VAL A 16 -22.95 -7.27 5.67
C VAL A 16 -23.94 -8.38 6.00
N ALA A 17 -23.47 -9.58 6.36
CA ALA A 17 -24.33 -10.69 6.78
C ALA A 17 -25.03 -10.38 8.12
N PHE A 18 -24.31 -9.81 9.07
CA PHE A 18 -24.84 -9.49 10.41
C PHE A 18 -25.87 -8.35 10.35
N TYR A 19 -25.58 -7.27 9.62
CA TYR A 19 -26.49 -6.12 9.47
C TYR A 19 -27.43 -6.22 8.26
N LYS A 20 -27.52 -7.40 7.63
CA LYS A 20 -28.45 -7.78 6.55
C LYS A 20 -28.36 -6.98 5.24
N SER A 21 -27.54 -5.94 5.18
CA SER A 21 -27.31 -5.14 3.98
C SER A 21 -26.04 -4.29 4.10
N THR A 22 -25.55 -3.80 2.96
CA THR A 22 -24.46 -2.82 2.92
C THR A 22 -24.86 -1.50 3.58
N GLY A 23 -26.12 -1.08 3.43
CA GLY A 23 -26.66 0.11 4.10
C GLY A 23 -26.69 -0.05 5.62
N GLY A 24 -27.14 -1.22 6.11
CA GLY A 24 -27.16 -1.54 7.54
C GLY A 24 -25.76 -1.54 8.17
N LEU A 25 -24.75 -2.07 7.46
CA LEU A 25 -23.36 -1.98 7.91
C LEU A 25 -22.87 -0.53 7.97
N GLN A 26 -23.21 0.29 6.98
CA GLN A 26 -22.78 1.69 6.95
C GLN A 26 -23.45 2.52 8.06
N GLU A 27 -24.70 2.22 8.40
CA GLU A 27 -25.40 2.80 9.54
C GLU A 27 -24.78 2.35 10.86
N ALA A 28 -24.48 1.06 11.02
CA ALA A 28 -23.78 0.54 12.19
C ALA A 28 -22.42 1.22 12.41
N ILE A 29 -21.63 1.42 11.35
CA ILE A 29 -20.34 2.15 11.44
C ILE A 29 -20.53 3.56 11.99
N LYS A 30 -21.62 4.26 11.62
CA LYS A 30 -21.91 5.60 12.15
C LYS A 30 -22.36 5.53 13.61
N THR A 31 -23.27 4.62 13.94
CA THR A 31 -23.85 4.47 15.28
C THR A 31 -22.81 4.05 16.31
N PHE A 32 -21.91 3.13 15.94
CA PHE A 32 -20.87 2.61 16.85
C PHE A 32 -19.54 3.38 16.77
N GLY A 33 -19.52 4.56 16.15
CA GLY A 33 -18.34 5.44 16.16
C GLY A 33 -17.14 4.90 15.39
N GLY A 34 -17.35 4.06 14.37
CA GLY A 34 -16.32 3.53 13.48
C GLY A 34 -16.24 2.01 13.44
N GLN A 35 -15.25 1.50 12.72
CA GLN A 35 -15.08 0.07 12.48
C GLN A 35 -14.82 -0.72 13.78
N GLY A 36 -14.09 -0.12 14.74
CA GLY A 36 -13.79 -0.77 16.02
C GLY A 36 -15.03 -1.04 16.87
N GLY A 37 -16.00 -0.12 16.88
CA GLY A 37 -17.26 -0.31 17.59
C GLY A 37 -18.15 -1.37 16.95
N VAL A 38 -18.16 -1.46 15.62
CA VAL A 38 -18.84 -2.53 14.89
C VAL A 38 -18.23 -3.90 15.18
N VAL A 39 -16.89 -3.99 15.24
CA VAL A 39 -16.20 -5.22 15.64
C VAL A 39 -16.61 -5.65 17.05
N TYR A 40 -16.66 -4.71 17.98
CA TYR A 40 -17.10 -4.97 19.36
C TYR A 40 -18.56 -5.48 19.41
N ASP A 41 -19.47 -4.84 18.69
CA ASP A 41 -20.89 -5.21 18.62
C ASP A 41 -21.08 -6.63 18.09
N ILE A 42 -20.46 -6.94 16.94
CA ILE A 42 -20.48 -8.27 16.32
C ILE A 42 -19.91 -9.32 17.28
N CYS A 43 -18.75 -9.06 17.90
CA CYS A 43 -18.12 -10.00 18.82
C CYS A 43 -18.96 -10.23 20.09
N SER A 44 -19.58 -9.17 20.63
CA SER A 44 -20.42 -9.26 21.82
C SER A 44 -21.71 -10.03 21.58
N THR A 45 -22.31 -9.87 20.39
CA THR A 45 -23.56 -10.54 20.04
C THR A 45 -23.34 -11.99 19.63
N LEU A 46 -22.27 -12.29 18.87
CA LEU A 46 -22.03 -13.65 18.37
C LEU A 46 -21.31 -14.57 19.37
N LEU A 47 -20.32 -14.05 20.10
CA LEU A 47 -19.50 -14.88 21.01
C LEU A 47 -19.87 -14.70 22.49
N GLY A 48 -20.80 -13.80 22.81
CA GLY A 48 -21.15 -13.44 24.18
C GLY A 48 -20.02 -12.69 24.91
N LYS A 49 -20.23 -12.40 26.20
CA LYS A 49 -19.33 -11.54 26.99
C LYS A 49 -17.89 -12.09 27.08
N ALA A 50 -17.72 -13.39 27.31
CA ALA A 50 -16.40 -14.00 27.44
C ALA A 50 -15.62 -14.00 26.12
N GLY A 51 -16.27 -14.33 25.00
CA GLY A 51 -15.62 -14.33 23.69
C GLY A 51 -15.30 -12.92 23.18
N ALA A 52 -16.13 -11.92 23.50
CA ALA A 52 -15.85 -10.52 23.18
C ALA A 52 -14.58 -10.01 23.87
N VAL A 53 -14.36 -10.35 25.15
CA VAL A 53 -13.13 -9.95 25.87
C VAL A 53 -11.89 -10.52 25.19
N ILE A 54 -11.91 -11.80 24.84
CA ILE A 54 -10.78 -12.46 24.17
C ILE A 54 -10.54 -11.84 22.78
N ALA A 55 -11.60 -11.59 22.01
CA ALA A 55 -11.50 -10.95 20.70
C ALA A 55 -10.90 -9.54 20.80
N MET A 56 -11.33 -8.74 21.77
CA MET A 56 -10.84 -7.38 21.95
C MET A 56 -9.37 -7.32 22.39
N ILE A 57 -8.90 -8.26 23.20
CA ILE A 57 -7.46 -8.37 23.51
C ILE A 57 -6.66 -8.55 22.22
N GLY A 58 -7.10 -9.42 21.31
CA GLY A 58 -6.43 -9.62 20.01
C GLY A 58 -6.47 -8.38 19.11
N VAL A 59 -7.63 -7.74 19.00
CA VAL A 59 -7.85 -6.52 18.19
C VAL A 59 -6.99 -5.35 18.68
N ILE A 60 -6.74 -5.24 19.99
CA ILE A 60 -5.93 -4.17 20.58
C ILE A 60 -4.43 -4.51 20.56
N ALA A 61 -4.05 -5.75 20.86
CA ALA A 61 -2.64 -6.15 20.96
C ALA A 61 -1.91 -6.10 19.61
N CYS A 62 -2.58 -6.48 18.51
CA CYS A 62 -1.96 -6.56 17.20
C CYS A 62 -1.51 -5.17 16.65
N PRO A 63 -2.35 -4.11 16.68
CA PRO A 63 -1.92 -2.76 16.34
C PRO A 63 -0.76 -2.25 17.21
N ILE A 64 -0.71 -2.59 18.49
CA ILE A 64 0.40 -2.16 19.38
C ILE A 64 1.73 -2.76 18.92
N SER A 65 1.76 -4.07 18.65
CA SER A 65 2.99 -4.75 18.18
C SER A 65 3.42 -4.26 16.79
N SER A 66 2.44 -4.05 15.90
CA SER A 66 2.71 -3.50 14.55
C SER A 66 3.17 -2.06 14.62
N ALA A 67 2.64 -1.25 15.54
CA ALA A 67 3.08 0.12 15.78
C ALA A 67 4.52 0.17 16.28
N ASP A 68 4.92 -0.65 17.27
CA ASP A 68 6.32 -0.71 17.71
C ASP A 68 7.28 -1.04 16.56
N THR A 69 6.89 -2.03 15.74
CA THR A 69 7.64 -2.40 14.52
C THR A 69 7.73 -1.23 13.53
N ALA A 70 6.65 -0.46 13.37
CA ALA A 70 6.61 0.70 12.49
C ALA A 70 7.48 1.86 13.01
N TYR A 71 7.42 2.20 14.31
CA TYR A 71 8.27 3.24 14.91
C TYR A 71 9.76 2.88 14.83
N ARG A 72 10.09 1.61 15.05
CA ARG A 72 11.45 1.12 14.88
C ARG A 72 11.92 1.23 13.43
N SER A 73 11.09 0.77 12.48
CA SER A 73 11.41 0.84 11.05
C SER A 73 11.57 2.29 10.60
N ALA A 74 10.65 3.18 10.98
CA ALA A 74 10.71 4.60 10.66
C ALA A 74 11.99 5.26 11.19
N ARG A 75 12.38 4.97 12.44
CA ARG A 75 13.65 5.46 13.01
C ARG A 75 14.84 5.03 12.16
N LEU A 76 14.91 3.75 11.79
CA LEU A 76 16.03 3.21 11.01
C LEU A 76 16.06 3.80 9.60
N THR A 77 14.92 3.89 8.92
CA THR A 77 14.82 4.51 7.60
C THR A 77 15.25 5.97 7.61
N ILE A 78 14.83 6.75 8.62
CA ILE A 78 15.25 8.14 8.76
C ILE A 78 16.77 8.21 9.00
N ALA A 79 17.29 7.38 9.90
CA ALA A 79 18.71 7.33 10.20
C ALA A 79 19.56 7.01 8.98
N ASP A 80 19.13 6.05 8.17
CA ASP A 80 19.80 5.67 6.92
C ASP A 80 19.75 6.80 5.88
N ALA A 81 18.61 7.48 5.76
CA ALA A 81 18.46 8.61 4.84
C ALA A 81 19.39 9.79 5.18
N ILE A 82 19.59 10.07 6.47
CA ILE A 82 20.51 11.13 6.95
C ILE A 82 21.93 10.62 7.25
N LYS A 83 22.20 9.33 7.01
CA LYS A 83 23.47 8.64 7.30
C LYS A 83 23.96 8.82 8.76
N LEU A 84 23.04 8.80 9.72
CA LEU A 84 23.36 8.92 11.15
C LEU A 84 23.55 7.54 11.78
N ASP A 85 24.71 7.31 12.40
CA ASP A 85 24.96 6.06 13.13
C ASP A 85 24.03 5.93 14.34
N GLN A 86 23.33 4.80 14.43
CA GLN A 86 22.36 4.45 15.47
C GLN A 86 22.98 3.72 16.67
N LYS A 87 24.28 3.39 16.64
CA LYS A 87 24.99 2.76 17.77
C LYS A 87 24.90 3.57 19.07
N PRO A 88 25.16 4.89 19.09
CA PRO A 88 25.04 5.66 20.32
C PRO A 88 23.58 5.95 20.67
N ILE A 89 23.23 5.73 21.95
CA ILE A 89 21.86 5.93 22.45
C ILE A 89 21.36 7.37 22.30
N LYS A 90 22.27 8.35 22.31
CA LYS A 90 21.96 9.76 22.04
C LYS A 90 21.35 9.95 20.65
N ASN A 91 21.95 9.35 19.62
CA ASN A 91 21.46 9.44 18.24
C ASN A 91 20.13 8.72 18.06
N ARG A 92 19.93 7.63 18.81
CA ARG A 92 18.64 6.92 18.87
C ARG A 92 17.53 7.84 19.41
N LEU A 93 17.80 8.56 20.50
CA LEU A 93 16.83 9.46 21.13
C LEU A 93 16.53 10.70 20.27
N ILE A 94 17.54 11.25 19.59
CA ILE A 94 17.37 12.42 18.72
C ILE A 94 16.34 12.19 17.61
N ILE A 95 16.23 10.96 17.08
CA ILE A 95 15.19 10.64 16.08
C ILE A 95 13.91 10.14 16.75
N THR A 96 14.02 9.35 17.82
CA THR A 96 12.85 8.73 18.47
C THR A 96 11.95 9.77 19.14
N ILE A 97 12.51 10.78 19.83
CA ILE A 97 11.72 11.78 20.55
C ILE A 97 10.86 12.62 19.58
N PRO A 98 11.41 13.21 18.49
CA PRO A 98 10.59 13.89 17.49
C PRO A 98 9.57 12.97 16.83
N LEU A 99 9.95 11.72 16.51
CA LEU A 99 9.05 10.75 15.90
C LEU A 99 7.85 10.43 16.80
N LEU A 100 8.08 10.23 18.10
CA LEU A 100 7.03 10.04 19.10
C LEU A 100 6.19 11.31 19.29
N GLY A 101 6.81 12.49 19.25
CA GLY A 101 6.10 13.78 19.32
C GLY A 101 5.13 13.97 18.16
N ILE A 102 5.56 13.65 16.93
CA ILE A 102 4.69 13.66 15.75
C ILE A 102 3.57 12.63 15.92
N GLY A 103 3.90 11.42 16.40
CA GLY A 103 2.91 10.39 16.72
C GLY A 103 1.84 10.85 17.71
N ALA A 104 2.25 11.51 18.79
CA ALA A 104 1.35 12.07 19.80
C ALA A 104 0.51 13.24 19.26
N ALA A 105 1.05 14.05 18.36
CA ALA A 105 0.27 15.08 17.68
C ALA A 105 -0.77 14.45 16.73
N LEU A 106 -0.40 13.39 16.01
CA LEU A 106 -1.31 12.67 15.13
C LEU A 106 -2.46 12.00 15.89
N THR A 107 -2.28 11.57 17.14
CA THR A 107 -3.39 10.99 17.92
C THR A 107 -4.48 12.01 18.28
N GLN A 108 -4.19 13.31 18.17
CA GLN A 108 -5.17 14.38 18.35
C GLN A 108 -5.96 14.68 17.06
N VAL A 109 -5.54 14.13 15.92
CA VAL A 109 -6.22 14.28 14.63
C VAL A 109 -7.33 13.25 14.52
N ASP A 110 -8.42 13.60 13.84
CA ASP A 110 -9.52 12.68 13.55
C ASP A 110 -8.99 11.42 12.85
N VAL A 111 -9.27 10.26 13.46
CA VAL A 111 -8.83 8.94 12.98
C VAL A 111 -9.30 8.68 11.54
N THR A 112 -10.45 9.21 11.14
CA THR A 112 -10.95 9.07 9.77
C THR A 112 -10.09 9.81 8.76
N VAL A 113 -9.55 10.98 9.13
CA VAL A 113 -8.61 11.73 8.28
C VAL A 113 -7.30 10.96 8.17
N ILE A 114 -6.74 10.49 9.28
CA ILE A 114 -5.52 9.67 9.30
C ILE A 114 -5.69 8.44 8.42
N TRP A 115 -6.83 7.75 8.54
CA TRP A 115 -7.13 6.56 7.76
C TRP A 115 -7.22 6.82 6.26
N ARG A 116 -7.78 7.97 5.84
CA ARG A 116 -7.77 8.39 4.43
C ARG A 116 -6.35 8.57 3.92
N TYR A 117 -5.51 9.29 4.68
CA TYR A 117 -4.10 9.50 4.32
C TYR A 117 -3.31 8.20 4.22
N PHE A 118 -3.51 7.31 5.18
CA PHE A 118 -2.92 5.97 5.17
C PHE A 118 -3.39 5.15 3.95
N SER A 119 -4.69 5.18 3.64
CA SER A 119 -5.26 4.41 2.54
C SER A 119 -4.68 4.81 1.18
N TRP A 120 -4.65 6.11 0.85
CA TRP A 120 -4.15 6.55 -0.46
C TRP A 120 -2.63 6.41 -0.58
N SER A 121 -1.89 6.62 0.52
CA SER A 121 -0.44 6.38 0.57
C SER A 121 -0.13 4.90 0.25
N ASN A 122 -0.88 3.96 0.84
CA ASN A 122 -0.73 2.54 0.57
C ASN A 122 -1.10 2.16 -0.87
N GLN A 123 -2.17 2.75 -1.42
CA GLN A 123 -2.56 2.53 -2.83
C GLN A 123 -1.45 3.01 -3.78
N THR A 124 -0.87 4.18 -3.50
CA THR A 124 0.22 4.76 -4.29
C THR A 124 1.49 3.92 -4.19
N LEU A 125 1.85 3.46 -2.99
CA LEU A 125 2.99 2.57 -2.79
C LEU A 125 2.81 1.23 -3.53
N ALA A 126 1.60 0.67 -3.50
CA ALA A 126 1.27 -0.54 -4.25
C ALA A 126 1.39 -0.33 -5.77
N MET A 127 0.89 0.81 -6.29
CA MET A 127 1.05 1.19 -7.69
C MET A 127 2.54 1.24 -8.10
N ILE A 128 3.38 1.96 -7.34
CA ILE A 128 4.82 2.08 -7.65
C ILE A 128 5.49 0.71 -7.57
N SER A 129 5.20 -0.08 -6.54
CA SER A 129 5.79 -1.40 -6.34
C SER A 129 5.42 -2.37 -7.48
N LEU A 130 4.18 -2.33 -7.98
CA LEU A 130 3.74 -3.13 -9.11
C LEU A 130 4.45 -2.71 -10.41
N TRP A 131 4.69 -1.41 -10.64
CA TRP A 131 5.47 -0.95 -11.77
C TRP A 131 6.94 -1.38 -11.69
N VAL A 132 7.56 -1.30 -10.52
CA VAL A 132 8.93 -1.81 -10.28
C VAL A 132 8.98 -3.32 -10.55
N ALA A 133 8.00 -4.09 -10.07
CA ALA A 133 7.90 -5.52 -10.32
C ALA A 133 7.69 -5.84 -11.81
N ALA A 134 6.85 -5.09 -12.51
CA ALA A 134 6.62 -5.24 -13.95
C ALA A 134 7.90 -5.01 -14.76
N VAL A 135 8.66 -3.97 -14.42
CA VAL A 135 9.96 -3.66 -15.04
C VAL A 135 10.98 -4.76 -14.76
N TYR A 136 11.03 -5.29 -13.54
CA TYR A 136 11.90 -6.40 -13.17
C TYR A 136 11.54 -7.71 -13.90
N LEU A 137 10.25 -8.02 -14.04
CA LEU A 137 9.81 -9.21 -14.77
C LEU A 137 10.06 -9.08 -16.27
N SER A 138 9.88 -7.89 -16.84
CA SER A 138 10.18 -7.60 -18.24
C SER A 138 11.65 -7.80 -18.56
N SER A 139 12.57 -7.35 -17.70
CA SER A 139 14.02 -7.54 -17.94
C SER A 139 14.47 -9.00 -17.88
N LYS A 140 13.70 -9.89 -17.24
CA LYS A 140 13.99 -11.33 -17.12
C LYS A 140 13.26 -12.20 -18.15
N LYS A 141 12.66 -11.62 -19.19
CA LYS A 141 11.77 -12.32 -20.16
C LYS A 141 10.62 -13.10 -19.48
N GLY A 142 10.20 -12.67 -18.28
CA GLY A 142 9.09 -13.26 -17.54
C GLY A 142 7.73 -12.71 -17.99
N LYS A 143 6.65 -13.27 -17.45
CA LYS A 143 5.26 -12.82 -17.70
C LYS A 143 4.97 -11.47 -17.04
N TYR A 144 5.53 -10.38 -17.58
CA TYR A 144 5.41 -9.02 -17.03
C TYR A 144 3.96 -8.54 -16.92
N PHE A 145 3.06 -9.04 -17.76
CA PHE A 145 1.62 -8.73 -17.74
C PHE A 145 0.95 -8.99 -16.38
N ILE A 146 1.43 -9.98 -15.61
CA ILE A 146 0.90 -10.31 -14.28
C ILE A 146 1.04 -9.13 -13.32
N ALA A 147 2.09 -8.31 -13.47
CA ALA A 147 2.28 -7.10 -12.68
C ALA A 147 1.82 -5.83 -13.41
N ALA A 148 2.01 -5.74 -14.74
CA ALA A 148 1.69 -4.55 -15.52
C ALA A 148 0.18 -4.25 -15.60
N ILE A 149 -0.67 -5.28 -15.71
CA ILE A 149 -2.14 -5.11 -15.73
C ILE A 149 -2.64 -4.51 -14.40
N PRO A 150 -2.36 -5.12 -13.22
CA PRO A 150 -2.78 -4.52 -11.96
C PRO A 150 -2.06 -3.19 -11.67
N ALA A 151 -0.82 -2.98 -12.13
CA ALA A 151 -0.15 -1.68 -12.01
C ALA A 151 -0.91 -0.57 -12.74
N THR A 152 -1.35 -0.84 -13.97
CA THR A 152 -2.11 0.11 -14.81
C THR A 152 -3.44 0.46 -14.17
N PHE A 153 -4.16 -0.55 -13.67
CA PHE A 153 -5.41 -0.33 -12.94
C PHE A 153 -5.20 0.50 -11.66
N MET A 154 -4.19 0.15 -10.86
CA MET A 154 -3.86 0.89 -9.64
C MET A 154 -3.42 2.33 -9.92
N SER A 155 -2.81 2.61 -11.09
CA SER A 155 -2.53 3.97 -11.55
C SER A 155 -3.80 4.78 -11.80
N ALA A 156 -4.81 4.19 -12.44
CA ALA A 156 -6.10 4.86 -12.64
C ALA A 156 -6.78 5.17 -11.30
N VAL A 157 -6.85 4.18 -10.41
CA VAL A 157 -7.51 4.30 -9.09
C VAL A 157 -6.82 5.34 -8.23
N SER A 158 -5.49 5.28 -8.11
CA SER A 158 -4.72 6.21 -7.27
C SER A 158 -4.83 7.65 -7.77
N CYS A 159 -4.73 7.86 -9.09
CA CYS A 159 -4.87 9.19 -9.69
C CYS A 159 -6.29 9.75 -9.52
N THR A 160 -7.31 8.94 -9.80
CA THR A 160 -8.71 9.34 -9.63
C THR A 160 -9.01 9.71 -8.18
N TYR A 161 -8.50 8.93 -7.22
CA TYR A 161 -8.67 9.21 -5.80
C TYR A 161 -8.09 10.57 -5.42
N ILE A 162 -6.83 10.85 -5.80
CA ILE A 162 -6.16 12.12 -5.49
C ILE A 162 -6.91 13.32 -6.12
N LEU A 163 -7.48 13.15 -7.31
CA LEU A 163 -8.23 14.21 -7.97
C LEU A 163 -9.61 14.45 -7.33
N MET A 164 -10.31 13.38 -6.95
CA MET A 164 -11.70 13.45 -6.49
C MET A 164 -11.85 13.65 -4.98
N ALA A 165 -10.91 13.14 -4.18
CA ALA A 165 -11.05 13.09 -2.73
C ALA A 165 -11.13 14.51 -2.11
N PRO A 166 -11.87 14.67 -0.99
CA PRO A 166 -11.98 15.94 -0.28
C PRO A 166 -10.64 16.51 0.18
N GLU A 167 -9.69 15.66 0.53
CA GLU A 167 -8.33 16.05 0.92
C GLU A 167 -7.38 16.28 -0.28
N GLY A 168 -7.82 15.91 -1.49
CA GLY A 168 -7.09 16.06 -2.74
C GLY A 168 -7.51 17.33 -3.49
N PHE A 169 -7.70 17.21 -4.80
CA PHE A 169 -8.06 18.36 -5.65
C PHE A 169 -9.56 18.67 -5.68
N LYS A 170 -10.41 17.86 -5.04
CA LYS A 170 -11.88 18.06 -4.97
C LYS A 170 -12.55 18.22 -6.34
N LEU A 171 -11.99 17.60 -7.38
CA LEU A 171 -12.52 17.67 -8.73
C LEU A 171 -13.70 16.71 -8.91
N SER A 172 -14.65 17.10 -9.76
CA SER A 172 -15.81 16.27 -10.06
C SER A 172 -15.41 14.95 -10.72
N ALA A 173 -16.24 13.92 -10.54
CA ALA A 173 -16.07 12.62 -11.17
C ALA A 173 -15.94 12.70 -12.70
N ALA A 174 -16.63 13.66 -13.33
CA ALA A 174 -16.58 13.88 -14.78
C ALA A 174 -15.19 14.30 -15.28
N ILE A 175 -14.35 14.90 -14.42
CA ILE A 175 -12.97 15.27 -14.74
C ILE A 175 -12.00 14.20 -14.22
N SER A 176 -12.20 13.74 -12.99
CA SER A 176 -11.28 12.82 -12.31
C SER A 176 -11.18 11.46 -13.00
N TYR A 177 -12.30 10.89 -13.49
CA TYR A 177 -12.27 9.59 -14.17
C TYR A 177 -11.51 9.63 -15.52
N PRO A 178 -11.80 10.55 -16.46
CA PRO A 178 -11.02 10.65 -17.68
C PRO A 178 -9.53 10.90 -17.44
N VAL A 179 -9.19 11.80 -16.51
CA VAL A 179 -7.78 12.09 -16.19
C VAL A 179 -7.08 10.86 -15.59
N GLY A 180 -7.74 10.12 -14.70
CA GLY A 180 -7.21 8.87 -14.15
C GLY A 180 -6.97 7.81 -15.23
N ILE A 181 -7.88 7.68 -16.19
CA ILE A 181 -7.70 6.76 -17.34
C ILE A 181 -6.53 7.20 -18.22
N ILE A 182 -6.43 8.49 -18.55
CA ILE A 182 -5.33 9.03 -19.35
C ILE A 182 -4.00 8.78 -18.64
N PHE A 183 -3.94 8.98 -17.33
CA PHE A 183 -2.75 8.72 -16.53
C PHE A 183 -2.34 7.25 -16.56
N ALA A 184 -3.29 6.33 -16.40
CA ALA A 184 -3.03 4.89 -16.51
C ALA A 184 -2.48 4.50 -17.89
N ILE A 185 -3.09 5.01 -18.97
CA ILE A 185 -2.62 4.80 -20.34
C ILE A 185 -1.20 5.35 -20.51
N ALA A 186 -0.93 6.54 -19.98
CA ALA A 186 0.40 7.16 -20.03
C ALA A 186 1.45 6.31 -19.29
N CYS A 187 1.15 5.81 -18.09
CA CYS A 187 2.03 4.90 -17.36
C CYS A 187 2.30 3.60 -18.13
N PHE A 188 1.26 2.99 -18.71
CA PHE A 188 1.39 1.77 -19.50
C PHE A 188 2.21 2.01 -20.79
N ALA A 189 1.96 3.12 -21.49
CA ALA A 189 2.72 3.51 -22.67
C ALA A 189 4.20 3.74 -22.32
N ALA A 190 4.48 4.46 -21.22
CA ALA A 190 5.84 4.67 -20.74
C ALA A 190 6.55 3.35 -20.44
N PHE A 191 5.86 2.41 -19.78
CA PHE A 191 6.38 1.07 -19.52
C PHE A 191 6.71 0.32 -20.81
N MET A 192 5.82 0.31 -21.80
CA MET A 192 6.05 -0.37 -23.08
C MET A 192 7.22 0.24 -23.87
N LEU A 193 7.36 1.57 -23.87
CA LEU A 193 8.47 2.25 -24.54
C LEU A 193 9.83 1.96 -23.89
N VAL A 194 9.89 1.96 -22.56
CA VAL A 194 11.12 1.65 -21.80
C VAL A 194 11.44 0.16 -21.88
N GLY A 195 10.43 -0.72 -21.84
CA GLY A 195 10.56 -2.16 -22.01
C GLY A 195 11.18 -2.53 -23.36
N ARG A 196 10.68 -1.95 -24.46
CA ARG A 196 11.23 -2.16 -25.82
C ARG A 196 12.70 -1.75 -25.93
N LYS A 197 13.09 -0.61 -25.35
CA LYS A 197 14.51 -0.17 -25.37
C LYS A 197 15.43 -1.14 -24.63
N ARG A 198 14.96 -1.75 -23.54
CA ARG A 198 15.74 -2.72 -22.76
C ARG A 198 15.83 -4.08 -23.42
N GLU A 199 14.80 -4.50 -24.14
CA GLU A 199 14.81 -5.75 -24.91
C GLU A 199 15.83 -5.67 -26.06
N VAL A 200 15.84 -4.56 -26.83
CA VAL A 200 16.83 -4.31 -27.89
C VAL A 200 18.26 -4.28 -27.33
N ALA A 201 18.50 -3.56 -26.23
CA ALA A 201 19.83 -3.49 -25.60
C ALA A 201 20.32 -4.85 -25.07
N ASN A 202 19.41 -5.68 -24.54
CA ASN A 202 19.70 -7.03 -24.06
C ASN A 202 19.82 -8.07 -25.18
N GLU A 203 19.43 -7.77 -26.43
CA GLU A 203 19.66 -8.63 -27.59
C GLU A 203 21.00 -8.32 -28.29
N GLU A 204 21.45 -7.06 -28.26
CA GLU A 204 22.76 -6.65 -28.78
C GLU A 204 23.94 -7.17 -27.94
N THR A 205 23.78 -7.29 -26.61
CA THR A 205 24.82 -7.80 -25.70
C THR A 205 25.16 -9.29 -25.86
N PRO A 206 24.20 -10.23 -25.98
CA PRO A 206 24.50 -11.65 -26.18
C PRO A 206 25.03 -11.98 -27.57
N GLN A 207 24.74 -11.15 -28.59
CA GLN A 207 25.26 -11.32 -29.94
C GLN A 207 26.76 -10.94 -30.03
N TYR A 208 27.17 -9.88 -29.34
CA TYR A 208 28.59 -9.47 -29.24
C TYR A 208 29.44 -10.50 -28.47
N ALA A 209 28.90 -11.08 -27.40
CA ALA A 209 29.58 -12.11 -26.61
C ALA A 209 29.74 -13.44 -27.39
N LYS A 210 28.77 -13.82 -28.24
CA LYS A 210 28.87 -15.01 -29.10
C LYS A 210 29.88 -14.83 -30.24
N ASN A 211 29.91 -13.67 -30.89
CA ASN A 211 30.82 -13.42 -32.02
C ASN A 211 32.30 -13.29 -31.61
N ASN A 212 32.59 -12.83 -30.39
CA ASN A 212 33.97 -12.78 -29.89
C ASN A 212 34.48 -14.16 -29.47
N ASN A 213 33.63 -15.02 -28.89
CA ASN A 213 34.01 -16.39 -28.55
C ASN A 213 34.21 -17.29 -29.78
N SER A 214 33.49 -17.07 -30.88
CA SER A 214 33.72 -17.85 -32.11
C SER A 214 34.99 -17.43 -32.85
N LYS A 215 35.42 -16.17 -32.73
CA LYS A 215 36.69 -15.69 -33.31
C LYS A 215 37.91 -16.10 -32.48
N ALA A 216 37.78 -16.16 -31.15
CA ALA A 216 38.84 -16.64 -30.27
C ALA A 216 39.06 -18.16 -30.33
N ALA A 217 38.05 -18.94 -30.73
CA ALA A 217 38.15 -20.40 -30.92
C ALA A 217 38.65 -20.81 -32.32
N ALA A 218 38.85 -19.85 -33.22
CA ALA A 218 39.35 -20.07 -34.59
C ALA A 218 40.81 -19.62 -34.80
N GLN A 219 41.51 -19.28 -33.71
CA GLN A 219 42.97 -19.10 -33.64
C GLN A 219 43.57 -20.21 -32.78
#